data_AF-A0A075WDC7-F1
#
_entry.id   AF-A0A075WDC7-F1
#
_cell.length_a   1.000
_cell.length_b   1.000
_cell.length_c   1.000
_cell.angle_alpha   90.00
_cell.angle_beta   90.00
_cell.angle_gamma   90.00
#
_symmetry.space_group_name_H-M   'P 1'
#
loop_
_entity.id
_entity.type
_entity.pdbx_description
1 polymer ?
#
loop_
_entity_poly.entity_id
_entity_poly.type
_entity_poly.pdbx_seq_one_letter_code
_entity_poly.pdbx_strand_id
1 'polypeptide(L)'
;MSEIIGVTYPIPKQFVGRFFKEGKDVFVKPATVWKQLKPGMKFVFYQSHENTGFVGEAKIKRVVLSEDPMKLYETYGDRIFLTKEELKEYIKSQERWKSRKDKPKKKLWMVIELEDIRKYEIPVKPKRFVPVGGQYLRE
;
A
#
# COMPACT_ATOMS: atom_id res chain seq x y z
N MET A 1 23.04 5.95 10.79
CA MET A 1 21.99 5.51 9.85
C MET A 1 20.74 6.29 10.20
N SER A 2 20.13 6.99 9.25
CA SER A 2 18.87 7.70 9.49
C SER A 2 17.78 6.73 9.96
N GLU A 3 17.04 7.14 10.98
CA GLU A 3 15.89 6.41 11.52
C GLU A 3 14.78 6.29 10.45
N ILE A 4 14.09 5.15 10.44
CA ILE A 4 12.93 4.96 9.56
C ILE A 4 11.70 5.52 10.25
N ILE A 5 11.23 6.65 9.75
CA ILE A 5 10.05 7.35 10.28
C ILE A 5 8.74 6.86 9.64
N GLY A 6 8.82 6.12 8.53
CA GLY A 6 7.64 5.63 7.84
C GLY A 6 7.91 4.96 6.50
N VAL A 7 6.84 4.85 5.70
CA VAL A 7 6.86 4.21 4.39
C VAL A 7 5.93 4.91 3.43
N THR A 8 6.26 4.80 2.15
CA THR A 8 5.37 5.22 1.07
C THR A 8 5.26 4.12 0.02
N TYR A 9 4.06 4.00 -0.55
CA TYR A 9 3.78 3.10 -1.67
C TYR A 9 3.09 3.85 -2.79
N PRO A 10 3.39 3.50 -4.05
CA PRO A 10 2.64 4.01 -5.18
C PRO A 10 1.25 3.41 -5.21
N ILE A 11 0.27 4.30 -5.20
CA ILE A 11 -1.15 3.97 -5.30
C ILE A 11 -1.69 4.75 -6.50
N PRO A 12 -2.29 4.07 -7.49
CA PRO A 12 -2.92 4.74 -8.61
C PRO A 12 -3.97 5.75 -8.13
N LYS A 13 -4.02 6.93 -8.77
CA LYS A 13 -4.93 8.03 -8.42
C LYS A 13 -6.38 7.61 -8.18
N GLN A 14 -6.89 6.69 -9.01
CA GLN A 14 -8.25 6.14 -8.89
C GLN A 14 -8.53 5.47 -7.53
N PHE A 15 -7.51 4.90 -6.89
CA PHE A 15 -7.65 4.19 -5.61
C PHE A 15 -7.30 5.05 -4.40
N VAL A 16 -6.46 6.08 -4.57
CA VAL A 16 -6.09 6.99 -3.50
C VAL A 16 -7.31 7.69 -2.89
N GLY A 17 -8.28 8.07 -3.74
CA GLY A 17 -9.50 8.74 -3.31
C GLY A 17 -10.31 7.95 -2.27
N ARG A 18 -10.18 6.62 -2.26
CA ARG A 18 -10.93 5.75 -1.36
C ARG A 18 -10.53 5.92 0.10
N PHE A 19 -9.26 6.22 0.36
CA PHE A 19 -8.79 6.50 1.72
C PHE A 19 -9.31 7.84 2.24
N PHE A 20 -9.37 8.85 1.38
CA PHE A 20 -9.71 10.21 1.79
C PHE A 20 -11.20 10.55 1.71
N LYS A 21 -11.97 9.86 0.86
CA LYS A 21 -13.40 10.16 0.61
C LYS A 21 -14.33 9.05 1.08
N GLU A 22 -13.94 7.80 0.86
CA GLU A 22 -14.78 6.63 1.15
C GLU A 22 -14.48 6.04 2.54
N GLY A 23 -13.50 6.59 3.27
CA GLY A 23 -13.15 6.16 4.62
C GLY A 23 -12.47 4.78 4.67
N LYS A 24 -11.94 4.28 3.54
CA LYS A 24 -11.15 3.04 3.54
C LYS A 24 -9.87 3.24 4.33
N ASP A 25 -9.55 2.32 5.21
CA ASP A 25 -8.40 2.44 6.11
C ASP A 25 -7.49 1.20 6.10
N VAL A 26 -7.77 0.25 5.21
CA VAL A 26 -6.99 -0.98 5.09
C VAL A 26 -6.30 -1.03 3.73
N PHE A 27 -4.97 -0.95 3.75
CA PHE A 27 -4.12 -1.07 2.56
C PHE A 27 -3.61 -2.51 2.39
N VAL A 28 -3.66 -3.04 1.17
CA VAL A 28 -3.25 -4.42 0.83
C VAL A 28 -2.34 -4.47 -0.39
N LYS A 29 -1.26 -5.25 -0.33
CA LYS A 29 -0.41 -5.55 -1.50
C LYS A 29 0.51 -6.75 -1.25
N PRO A 30 1.22 -7.27 -2.28
CA PRO A 30 2.30 -8.23 -2.07
C PRO A 30 3.34 -7.65 -1.10
N ALA A 31 3.80 -8.48 -0.17
CA ALA A 31 4.69 -8.09 0.90
C ALA A 31 6.07 -7.72 0.33
N THR A 32 6.39 -6.42 0.34
CA THR A 32 7.70 -5.90 -0.11
C THR A 32 8.45 -5.19 1.02
N VAL A 33 8.30 -3.87 1.15
CA VAL A 33 9.01 -3.01 2.09
C VAL A 33 8.24 -2.97 3.41
N TRP A 34 8.25 -4.07 4.18
CA TRP A 34 7.43 -4.19 5.40
C TRP A 34 8.21 -4.54 6.68
N LYS A 35 9.39 -5.13 6.56
CA LYS A 35 10.13 -5.72 7.70
C LYS A 35 10.45 -4.76 8.84
N GLN A 36 10.53 -3.46 8.54
CA GLN A 36 10.88 -2.44 9.54
C GLN A 36 9.66 -1.61 9.97
N LEU A 37 8.46 -1.91 9.45
CA LEU A 37 7.24 -1.21 9.82
C LEU A 37 6.81 -1.60 11.22
N LYS A 38 6.45 -0.59 12.01
CA LYS A 38 5.92 -0.76 13.36
C LYS A 38 4.66 0.10 13.51
N PRO A 39 3.74 -0.28 14.41
CA PRO A 39 2.67 0.61 14.84
C PRO A 39 3.20 1.99 15.24
N GLY A 40 2.46 3.04 14.89
CA GLY A 40 2.82 4.44 15.13
C GLY A 40 3.66 5.11 14.04
N MET A 41 4.29 4.34 13.13
CA MET A 41 5.06 4.90 12.02
C MET A 41 4.16 5.57 10.97
N LYS A 42 4.73 6.48 10.18
CA LYS A 42 4.01 7.16 9.10
C LYS A 42 3.80 6.27 7.88
N PHE A 43 2.61 6.36 7.31
CA PHE A 43 2.29 5.87 5.98
C PHE A 43 1.96 7.07 5.10
N VAL A 44 2.78 7.35 4.09
CA VAL A 44 2.56 8.48 3.18
C VAL A 44 2.01 7.99 1.87
N PHE A 45 0.84 8.49 1.49
CA PHE A 45 0.17 8.16 0.24
C PHE A 45 0.89 8.84 -0.92
N TYR A 46 1.55 8.04 -1.78
CA TYR A 46 2.12 8.52 -3.03
C TYR A 46 1.19 8.18 -4.19
N GLN A 47 0.68 9.21 -4.86
CA GLN A 47 -0.16 9.07 -6.03
C GLN A 47 0.69 8.79 -7.28
N SER A 48 0.41 7.70 -7.98
CA SER A 48 1.09 7.31 -9.22
C SER A 48 0.26 7.60 -10.49
N HIS A 49 0.92 7.53 -11.64
CA HIS A 49 0.41 7.76 -13.01
C HIS A 49 0.10 9.22 -13.33
N GLU A 50 -0.86 9.83 -12.63
CA GLU A 50 -1.32 11.20 -12.89
C GLU A 50 -1.07 12.10 -11.69
N ASN A 51 -0.65 13.36 -11.94
CA ASN A 51 -0.40 14.35 -10.89
C ASN A 51 0.41 13.77 -9.73
N THR A 52 1.57 13.19 -10.07
CA THR A 52 2.37 12.41 -9.13
C THR A 52 2.85 13.25 -7.95
N GLY A 53 2.71 12.71 -6.74
CA GLY A 53 3.00 13.46 -5.53
C GLY A 53 2.58 12.72 -4.27
N PHE A 54 3.12 13.15 -3.14
CA PHE A 54 2.59 12.82 -1.84
C PHE A 54 1.32 13.63 -1.62
N VAL A 55 0.23 12.95 -1.33
CA VAL A 55 -1.12 13.54 -1.30
C VAL A 55 -1.78 13.44 0.07
N GLY A 56 -1.13 12.77 1.01
CA GLY A 56 -1.56 12.68 2.40
C GLY A 56 -0.67 11.74 3.20
N GLU A 57 -0.99 11.61 4.48
CA GLU A 57 -0.35 10.68 5.40
C GLU A 57 -1.36 10.02 6.34
N ALA A 58 -0.95 8.94 6.95
CA ALA A 58 -1.66 8.22 8.00
C ALA A 58 -0.64 7.64 8.98
N LYS A 59 -1.13 7.10 10.10
CA LYS A 59 -0.33 6.28 11.01
C LYS A 59 -0.61 4.81 10.76
N ILE A 60 0.43 4.01 10.84
CA ILE A 60 0.31 2.55 10.80
C ILE A 60 -0.24 2.11 12.15
N LYS A 61 -1.41 1.50 12.16
CA LYS A 61 -2.00 0.90 13.35
C LYS A 61 -1.49 -0.52 13.57
N ARG A 62 -1.52 -1.35 12.51
CA ARG A 62 -0.93 -2.70 12.53
C ARG A 62 -0.54 -3.15 11.13
N VAL A 63 0.37 -4.12 11.07
CA VAL A 63 0.75 -4.82 9.84
C VAL A 63 0.48 -6.31 10.02
N VAL A 64 -0.27 -6.91 9.10
CA VAL A 64 -0.60 -8.34 9.10
C VAL A 64 -0.09 -8.96 7.81
N LEU A 65 0.48 -10.16 7.91
CA LEU A 65 0.93 -10.92 6.75
C LEU A 65 0.00 -12.09 6.51
N SER A 66 -0.32 -12.37 5.26
CA SER A 66 -1.16 -13.50 4.86
C SER A 66 -0.62 -14.14 3.60
N GLU A 67 -0.66 -15.47 3.51
CA GLU A 67 -0.40 -16.17 2.24
C GLU A 67 -1.60 -16.10 1.29
N ASP A 68 -2.80 -15.90 1.84
CA ASP A 68 -4.04 -15.83 1.08
C ASP A 68 -4.67 -14.43 1.20
N PRO A 69 -4.57 -13.60 0.15
CA PRO A 69 -5.15 -12.27 0.15
C PRO A 69 -6.69 -12.27 0.14
N MET A 70 -7.34 -13.37 -0.27
CA MET A 70 -8.81 -13.42 -0.32
C MET A 70 -9.42 -13.53 1.07
N LYS A 71 -8.75 -14.24 1.99
CA LYS A 71 -9.17 -14.35 3.40
C LYS A 71 -9.17 -13.01 4.13
N LEU A 72 -8.40 -12.04 3.64
CA LEU A 72 -8.37 -10.69 4.22
C LEU A 72 -9.75 -10.01 4.17
N TYR A 73 -10.57 -10.31 3.16
CA TYR A 73 -11.93 -9.80 3.06
C TYR A 73 -12.87 -10.38 4.10
N GLU A 74 -12.61 -11.56 4.66
CA GLU A 74 -13.42 -12.10 5.75
C GLU A 74 -13.20 -11.31 7.05
N THR A 75 -12.01 -10.73 7.21
CA THR A 75 -11.64 -9.95 8.41
C THR A 75 -11.89 -8.45 8.26
N TYR A 76 -11.48 -7.87 7.13
CA TYR A 76 -11.52 -6.43 6.90
C TYR A 76 -12.67 -5.98 6.00
N GLY A 77 -13.26 -6.91 5.23
CA GLY A 77 -14.41 -6.65 4.39
C GLY A 77 -14.23 -5.43 3.50
N ASP A 78 -15.20 -4.51 3.60
CA ASP A 78 -15.23 -3.30 2.79
C ASP A 78 -14.23 -2.22 3.24
N ARG A 79 -13.50 -2.41 4.34
CA ARG A 79 -12.44 -1.46 4.76
C ARG A 79 -11.21 -1.49 3.85
N ILE A 80 -11.04 -2.59 3.11
CA ILE A 80 -9.96 -2.75 2.15
C ILE A 80 -10.16 -1.77 0.99
N PHE A 81 -9.09 -1.07 0.61
CA PHE A 81 -9.17 -0.06 -0.44
C PHE A 81 -9.41 -0.64 -1.85
N LEU A 82 -9.12 -1.92 -2.08
CA LEU A 82 -9.49 -2.63 -3.30
C LEU A 82 -10.73 -3.47 -3.05
N THR A 83 -11.58 -3.62 -4.07
CA THR A 83 -12.66 -4.59 -4.03
C THR A 83 -12.11 -6.00 -4.23
N LYS A 84 -12.90 -7.00 -3.84
CA LYS A 84 -12.53 -8.42 -4.05
C LYS A 84 -12.24 -8.73 -5.51
N GLU A 85 -12.95 -8.12 -6.44
CA GLU A 85 -12.76 -8.31 -7.88
C GLU A 85 -11.49 -7.65 -8.37
N GLU A 86 -11.23 -6.40 -7.98
CA GLU A 86 -9.99 -5.69 -8.32
C GLU A 86 -8.77 -6.40 -7.76
N LEU A 87 -8.84 -6.96 -6.55
CA LEU A 87 -7.74 -7.74 -5.99
C LEU A 87 -7.53 -9.05 -6.76
N LYS A 88 -8.60 -9.73 -7.21
CA LYS A 88 -8.49 -10.91 -8.07
C LYS A 88 -7.81 -10.57 -9.40
N GLU A 89 -8.22 -9.49 -10.04
CA GLU A 89 -7.60 -9.02 -11.29
C GLU A 89 -6.15 -8.62 -11.07
N TYR A 90 -5.84 -7.97 -9.95
CA TYR A 90 -4.47 -7.63 -9.59
C TYR A 90 -3.60 -8.87 -9.43
N ILE A 91 -4.09 -9.91 -8.73
CA ILE A 91 -3.38 -11.20 -8.60
C ILE A 91 -3.16 -11.84 -9.98
N LYS A 92 -4.20 -11.92 -10.82
CA LYS A 92 -4.08 -12.49 -12.18
C LYS A 92 -3.06 -11.73 -13.03
N SER A 93 -3.05 -10.39 -12.96
CA SER A 93 -2.06 -9.58 -13.66
C SER A 93 -0.65 -9.88 -13.17
N GLN A 94 -0.45 -10.06 -11.86
CA GLN A 94 0.85 -10.43 -11.30
C GLN A 94 1.33 -11.80 -11.76
N GLU A 95 0.43 -12.76 -12.01
CA GLU A 95 0.77 -14.07 -12.56
C GLU A 95 1.11 -14.01 -14.04
N ARG A 96 0.39 -13.18 -14.82
CA ARG A 96 0.64 -13.00 -16.25
C ARG A 96 2.00 -12.39 -16.56
N TRP A 97 2.53 -11.59 -15.63
CA TRP A 97 3.86 -10.97 -15.74
C TRP A 97 4.99 -11.83 -15.15
N LYS A 98 4.71 -13.05 -14.64
CA LYS A 98 5.77 -14.00 -14.28
C LYS A 98 6.42 -14.54 -15.56
N SER A 99 7.74 -14.42 -15.64
CA SER A 99 8.50 -15.14 -16.65
C SER A 99 8.38 -16.65 -16.41
N ARG A 100 8.31 -17.46 -17.47
CA ARG A 100 8.15 -18.93 -17.45
C ARG A 100 9.17 -19.67 -16.56
N LYS A 101 10.25 -18.99 -16.11
CA LYS A 101 11.33 -19.50 -15.24
C LYS A 101 11.12 -19.27 -13.74
N ASP A 102 10.17 -18.45 -13.31
CA ASP A 102 9.93 -18.21 -11.89
C ASP A 102 9.06 -19.31 -11.29
N LYS A 103 9.65 -20.13 -10.39
CA LYS A 103 8.90 -21.10 -9.58
C LYS A 103 7.66 -20.42 -8.97
N PRO A 104 6.51 -21.11 -8.85
CA PRO A 104 5.33 -20.59 -8.18
C PRO A 104 5.59 -20.51 -6.67
N LYS A 105 6.38 -19.53 -6.22
CA LYS A 105 6.43 -19.17 -4.81
C LYS A 105 5.12 -18.48 -4.48
N LYS A 106 4.42 -18.98 -3.46
CA LYS A 106 3.31 -18.26 -2.82
C LYS A 106 3.88 -16.91 -2.38
N LYS A 107 3.39 -15.83 -2.99
CA LYS A 107 3.79 -14.46 -2.59
C LYS A 107 3.08 -14.17 -1.28
N LEU A 108 3.83 -13.88 -0.23
CA LEU A 108 3.26 -13.35 1.00
C LEU A 108 2.62 -11.99 0.68
N TRP A 109 1.42 -11.76 1.19
CA TRP A 109 0.71 -10.50 1.13
C TRP A 109 0.80 -9.81 2.47
N MET A 110 0.74 -8.48 2.43
CA MET A 110 0.69 -7.66 3.63
C MET A 110 -0.55 -6.79 3.61
N VAL A 111 -1.11 -6.61 4.79
CA VAL A 111 -2.17 -5.67 5.09
C VAL A 111 -1.65 -4.68 6.10
N ILE A 112 -1.91 -3.41 5.85
CA ILE A 112 -1.60 -2.33 6.77
C ILE A 112 -2.92 -1.67 7.14
N GLU A 113 -3.30 -1.79 8.40
CA GLU A 113 -4.40 -1.02 8.96
C GLU A 113 -3.87 0.38 9.28
N LEU A 114 -4.58 1.40 8.84
CA LEU A 114 -4.21 2.80 8.97
C LEU A 114 -5.16 3.50 9.94
N GLU A 115 -4.65 4.52 10.62
CA GLU A 115 -5.43 5.43 11.44
C GLU A 115 -4.95 6.86 11.24
N ASP A 116 -5.71 7.85 11.72
CA ASP A 116 -5.40 9.27 11.56
C ASP A 116 -5.11 9.67 10.09
N ILE A 117 -5.91 9.15 9.14
CA ILE A 117 -5.73 9.45 7.71
C ILE A 117 -6.00 10.93 7.46
N ARG A 118 -5.00 11.63 6.89
CA ARG A 118 -5.05 13.05 6.56
C ARG A 118 -4.62 13.28 5.13
N LYS A 119 -5.39 14.09 4.41
CA LYS A 119 -5.06 14.53 3.06
C LYS A 119 -4.30 15.85 3.13
N TYR A 120 -3.29 16.03 2.28
CA TYR A 120 -2.64 17.32 2.10
C TYR A 120 -3.49 18.21 1.21
N GLU A 121 -3.55 19.50 1.54
CA GLU A 121 -4.20 20.50 0.70
C GLU A 121 -3.48 20.65 -0.64
N ILE A 122 -2.15 20.64 -0.60
CA ILE A 122 -1.28 20.75 -1.77
C ILE A 122 -0.42 19.49 -1.87
N PRO A 123 -0.48 18.75 -3.01
CA PRO A 123 0.39 17.60 -3.24
C PRO A 123 1.87 17.99 -3.23
N VAL A 124 2.68 17.25 -2.46
CA VAL A 124 4.13 17.49 -2.36
C VAL A 124 4.86 16.59 -3.37
N LYS A 125 5.64 17.18 -4.28
CA LYS A 125 6.42 16.39 -5.25
C LYS A 125 7.57 15.66 -4.53
N PRO A 126 7.77 14.35 -4.79
CA PRO A 126 8.86 13.62 -4.16
C PRO A 126 10.20 14.09 -4.72
N LYS A 127 11.23 14.19 -3.86
CA LYS A 127 12.60 14.53 -4.28
C LYS A 127 13.24 13.45 -5.16
N ARG A 128 12.75 12.21 -5.08
CA ARG A 128 13.24 11.03 -5.82
C ARG A 128 12.06 10.18 -6.27
N PHE A 129 12.27 9.38 -7.32
CA PHE A 129 11.27 8.44 -7.80
C PHE A 129 10.91 7.39 -6.74
N VAL A 130 9.62 7.16 -6.54
CA VAL A 130 9.11 6.11 -5.64
C VAL A 130 8.88 4.83 -6.46
N PRO A 131 9.62 3.74 -6.19
CA PRO A 131 9.48 2.49 -6.94
C PRO A 131 8.17 1.77 -6.63
N VAL A 132 7.73 0.88 -7.52
CA VAL A 132 6.52 0.04 -7.37
C VAL A 132 6.50 -0.74 -6.06
N GLY A 133 7.69 -1.17 -5.60
CA GLY A 133 7.86 -1.85 -4.32
C GLY A 133 7.60 -0.99 -3.09
N GLY A 134 7.55 0.34 -3.22
CA GLY A 134 7.56 1.30 -2.12
C GLY A 134 8.95 1.66 -1.64
N GLN A 135 9.00 2.61 -0.73
CA GLN A 135 10.25 3.11 -0.17
C GLN A 135 10.07 3.46 1.30
N TYR A 136 11.09 3.18 2.12
CA TYR A 136 11.15 3.70 3.48
C TYR A 136 11.44 5.19 3.47
N LEU A 137 10.69 5.92 4.30
CA LEU A 137 10.95 7.32 4.61
C LEU A 137 11.91 7.38 5.78
N ARG A 138 12.88 8.27 5.67
CA ARG A 138 13.95 8.47 6.64
C ARG A 138 14.06 9.95 6.96
N GLU A 139 14.47 10.25 8.19
CA GLU A 139 14.82 11.60 8.63
C GLU A 139 16.18 12.05 8.06
#